data_AF-A0A961NU94-F1
#
_entry.id   AF-A0A961NU94-F1
#
_cell.length_a   1.000
_cell.length_b   1.000
_cell.length_c   1.000
_cell.angle_alpha   90.00
_cell.angle_beta   90.00
_cell.angle_gamma   90.00
#
_symmetry.space_group_name_H-M   'P 1'
#
loop_
_entity.id
_entity.type
_entity.pdbx_description
1 polymer ?
#
loop_
_entity_poly.entity_id
_entity_poly.type
_entity_poly.pdbx_seq_one_letter_code
_entity_poly.pdbx_strand_id
1 'polypeptide(L)' 'SGIDAVNKILGSAADVPVIFITAFPERLLTGERPEPAFVINKPYTEEQVRSAVSQAMFFSSTETLTA' A
#
# COMPACT_ATOMS: atom_id res chain seq x y z
N SER A 1 -3.12 11.77 -9.89
CA SER A 1 -1.96 10.88 -9.67
C SER A 1 -2.42 9.52 -9.15
N GLY A 2 -1.54 8.52 -9.04
CA GLY A 2 -1.91 7.22 -8.45
C GLY A 2 -2.33 7.34 -6.98
N ILE A 3 -1.66 8.19 -6.20
CA ILE A 3 -2.06 8.53 -4.82
C ILE A 3 -3.47 9.13 -4.78
N ASP A 4 -3.76 10.10 -5.65
CA ASP A 4 -5.10 10.73 -5.66
C ASP A 4 -6.20 9.73 -6.04
N ALA A 5 -5.89 8.77 -6.91
CA ALA A 5 -6.82 7.71 -7.28
C ALA A 5 -7.11 6.79 -6.09
N VAL A 6 -6.07 6.40 -5.34
CA VAL A 6 -6.22 5.63 -4.10
C VAL A 6 -7.07 6.38 -3.08
N ASN A 7 -6.81 7.67 -2.85
CA ASN A 7 -7.59 8.48 -1.91
C ASN A 7 -9.08 8.53 -2.27
N LYS A 8 -9.41 8.59 -3.58
CA LYS A 8 -10.80 8.52 -4.04
C LYS A 8 -11.42 7.15 -3.79
N ILE A 9 -10.67 6.07 -4.00
CA ILE A 9 -11.13 4.69 -3.75
C ILE A 9 -11.41 4.51 -2.25
N LEU A 10 -10.45 4.86 -1.39
CA LEU A 10 -10.59 4.77 0.07
C LEU A 10 -11.69 5.68 0.62
N GLY A 11 -11.96 6.83 -0.02
CA GLY A 11 -13.10 7.67 0.34
C GLY A 11 -14.48 7.09 -0.04
N SER A 12 -14.52 6.04 -0.87
CA SER A 12 -15.75 5.43 -1.40
C SER A 12 -15.97 3.97 -1.00
N ALA A 13 -14.92 3.29 -0.49
CA ALA A 13 -14.93 1.89 -0.11
C ALA A 13 -14.49 1.73 1.36
N ALA A 14 -14.74 0.55 1.93
CA ALA A 14 -14.23 0.18 3.25
C ALA A 14 -12.69 0.15 3.30
N ASP A 15 -12.12 -0.13 4.47
CA ASP A 15 -10.68 -0.14 4.70
C ASP A 15 -9.98 -1.25 3.88
N VAL A 16 -9.54 -0.93 2.66
CA VAL A 16 -8.91 -1.87 1.74
C VAL A 16 -7.39 -1.67 1.76
N PRO A 17 -6.59 -2.74 1.93
CA PRO A 17 -5.13 -2.61 1.90
C PRO A 17 -4.64 -2.12 0.53
N VAL A 18 -3.69 -1.18 0.54
CA VAL A 18 -3.11 -0.58 -0.66
C VAL A 18 -1.62 -0.88 -0.73
N ILE A 19 -1.17 -1.38 -1.89
CA ILE A 19 0.25 -1.59 -2.20
C ILE A 19 0.63 -0.69 -3.37
N PHE A 20 1.60 0.20 -3.16
CA PHE A 20 2.11 1.06 -4.22
C PHE A 20 3.26 0.38 -4.96
N ILE A 21 3.33 0.58 -6.27
CA ILE A 21 4.40 0.06 -7.12
C ILE A 21 5.05 1.23 -7.87
N THR A 22 6.33 1.49 -7.64
CA THR A 22 7.03 2.67 -8.19
C THR A 22 8.47 2.38 -8.61
N ALA A 23 9.00 3.13 -9.56
CA ALA A 23 10.44 3.14 -9.86
C ALA A 23 11.22 4.20 -9.06
N PHE A 24 10.52 5.02 -8.27
CA PHE A 24 11.06 6.16 -7.53
C PHE A 24 10.48 6.18 -6.10
N PRO A 25 10.91 5.27 -5.21
CA PRO A 25 10.40 5.19 -3.83
C PRO A 25 10.61 6.49 -3.04
N GLU A 26 11.72 7.18 -3.27
CA GLU A 26 12.08 8.44 -2.60
C GLU A 26 11.05 9.55 -2.81
N ARG A 27 10.24 9.48 -3.88
CA ARG A 27 9.15 10.44 -4.14
C ARG A 27 7.88 10.14 -3.35
N LEU A 28 7.76 8.93 -2.80
CA LEU A 28 6.62 8.51 -1.97
C LEU A 28 6.95 8.61 -0.47
N LEU A 29 8.24 8.64 -0.11
CA LEU A 29 8.75 8.72 1.26
C LEU A 29 9.23 10.15 1.61
N THR A 30 8.39 11.12 1.29
CA THR A 30 8.72 12.55 1.47
C THR A 30 8.37 13.08 2.87
N GLY A 31 7.63 12.31 3.69
CA GLY A 31 7.11 12.75 4.99
C GLY A 31 6.06 13.88 4.95
N GLU A 32 5.82 14.53 3.81
CA GLU A 32 4.87 15.65 3.69
C GLU A 32 3.40 15.21 3.55
N ARG A 33 3.17 13.92 3.29
CA ARG A 33 1.85 13.30 3.11
C ARG A 33 1.84 11.95 3.83
N PRO A 34 0.65 11.39 4.15
CA PRO A 34 0.58 10.04 4.70
C PRO A 34 1.37 9.07 3.81
N GLU A 35 2.41 8.46 4.37
CA GLU A 35 3.24 7.53 3.63
C GLU A 35 2.49 6.21 3.44
N PRO A 36 2.59 5.57 2.26
CA PRO A 36 1.96 4.29 2.06
C PRO A 36 2.56 3.21 2.95
N ALA A 37 1.71 2.40 3.56
CA ALA A 37 2.15 1.28 4.41
C ALA A 37 2.97 0.22 3.62
N PHE A 38 2.71 0.04 2.32
CA PHE A 38 3.39 -0.94 1.48
C PHE A 38 3.82 -0.34 0.13
N VAL A 39 5.11 -0.49 -0.19
CA VAL A 39 5.72 -0.04 -1.45
C VAL A 39 6.59 -1.16 -2.04
N ILE A 40 6.42 -1.44 -3.33
CA ILE A 40 7.25 -2.34 -4.13
C ILE A 40 7.99 -1.52 -5.19
N ASN A 41 9.31 -1.68 -5.25
CA ASN A 41 10.14 -1.01 -6.24
C ASN A 41 10.15 -1.76 -7.58
N LYS A 42 10.14 -1.02 -8.67
CA LYS A 42 10.40 -1.55 -10.02
C LYS A 42 11.91 -1.63 -10.29
N PRO A 43 12.38 -2.66 -11.01
CA PRO A 43 11.63 -3.87 -11.41
C PRO A 43 11.39 -4.80 -10.22
N TYR A 44 10.28 -5.55 -10.26
CA TYR A 44 9.92 -6.52 -9.23
C TYR A 44 9.70 -7.91 -9.80
N THR A 45 9.79 -8.92 -8.94
CA THR A 45 9.43 -10.31 -9.24
C THR A 45 7.99 -10.61 -8.82
N GLU A 46 7.41 -11.66 -9.39
CA GLU A 46 6.08 -12.15 -8.97
C GLU A 46 6.05 -12.56 -7.50
N GLU A 47 7.16 -13.11 -6.99
CA GLU A 47 7.30 -13.50 -5.59
C GLU A 47 7.21 -12.30 -4.65
N GLN A 48 7.83 -11.17 -5.01
CA GLN A 48 7.74 -9.93 -4.24
C GLN A 48 6.30 -9.42 -4.16
N VAL A 49 5.55 -9.47 -5.28
CA VAL A 49 4.13 -9.07 -5.30
C VAL A 49 3.30 -10.01 -4.41
N ARG A 50 3.50 -11.33 -4.53
CA ARG A 50 2.78 -12.33 -3.72
C ARG A 50 3.04 -12.14 -2.23
N SER A 51 4.30 -11.90 -1.85
CA SER A 51 4.68 -11.66 -0.46
C SER A 51 4.05 -10.38 0.09
N ALA A 52 4.08 -9.29 -0.67
CA ALA A 52 3.46 -8.03 -0.25
C ALA A 52 1.95 -8.15 -0.06
N VAL A 53 1.25 -8.86 -0.97
CA VAL A 53 -0.19 -9.14 -0.82
C VAL A 53 -0.45 -9.98 0.43
N SER A 54 0.35 -11.02 0.69
CA SER A 54 0.21 -11.83 1.90
C SER A 54 0.38 -11.01 3.18
N GLN A 55 1.37 -10.11 3.21
CA GLN A 55 1.62 -9.23 4.35
C GLN A 55 0.47 -8.24 4.54
N ALA A 56 0.03 -7.57 3.48
CA ALA A 56 -1.05 -6.59 3.54
C ALA A 56 -2.37 -7.21 4.03
N MET A 57 -2.69 -8.43 3.57
CA MET A 57 -3.87 -9.17 4.03
C MET A 57 -3.74 -9.62 5.49
N PHE A 58 -2.54 -10.01 5.93
CA PHE A 58 -2.29 -10.34 7.33
C PHE A 58 -2.56 -9.14 8.24
N PHE A 59 -1.98 -7.97 7.92
CA PHE A 59 -2.16 -6.75 8.70
C PHE A 59 -3.61 -6.26 8.71
N SER A 60 -4.28 -6.27 7.55
CA SER A 60 -5.71 -5.92 7.45
C SER A 60 -6.62 -6.84 8.28
N SER A 61 -6.24 -8.12 8.44
CA SER A 61 -7.00 -9.07 9.28
C SER A 61 -6.68 -8.94 10.78
N THR A 62 -5.51 -8.40 11.14
CA THR A 62 -5.11 -8.20 12.55
C THR A 62 -5.50 -6.84 13.11
N GLU A 63 -5.80 -5.86 12.27
CA GLU A 63 -6.30 -4.54 12.71
C GLU A 63 -7.73 -4.65 13.28
N THR A 64 -8.47 -5.71 12.93
CA THR A 64 -9.73 -6.10 13.58
C THR A 64 -9.52 -6.82 14.93
N LEU A 65 -8.28 -7.12 15.34
CA LEU A 65 -7.97 -7.83 16.60
C LEU A 65 -7.49 -6.92 17.75
N THR A 66 -7.36 -5.61 17.56
CA THR A 66 -7.16 -4.68 18.68
C THR A 66 -8.53 -4.25 19.22
N ALA A 67 -9.05 -5.06 20.14
CA ALA A 67 -10.13 -4.69 21.07
C ALA A 67 -9.59 -3.82 22.22
#